data_AF-A0A357BHJ0-F1
#
_entry.id   AF-A0A357BHJ0-F1
#
_cell.length_a   1.000
_cell.length_b   1.000
_cell.length_c   1.000
_cell.angle_alpha   90.00
_cell.angle_beta   90.00
_cell.angle_gamma   90.00
#
_symmetry.space_group_name_H-M   'P 1'
#
loop_
_entity.id
_entity.type
_entity.pdbx_description
1 polymer ?
#
loop_
_entity_poly.entity_id
_entity_poly.type
_entity_poly.pdbx_seq_one_letter_code
_entity_poly.pdbx_strand_id
1 'polypeptide(L)'
;MEKKCFIVGKICLFLSILIGGTRVSFADTHNEMGEFLTDLGESYYNQGDTQEAIHEFSKALLVDPSNEKAKRYLKELGLDQGLYKGIKTRSSQVAELADQVKGYKQQVTDLEKQRLEIEEQSRQFKEEKDSFIKQNQTKLAKAQELQANVRQMEESHKRHLAERDTQIKQMEKYYQDKSRDYQQTLEQQKSQFTTQLSVQSSALEVKEEDIKVVKGKLDALIGRGLGREDQAAVLTQKVHQLKKEAQREEKRRDNMFQAVDEYLYLRNDVLNDLKNQVVYGELDLVKEEQRRWVRLDDLIELNDSVGQHRYWLNERDAWIEEKNKSLNSLTGRLADIQTELKKKNALIQEQEKHLLDLKKELQNARSQLKNLQGGSQ
;
A
#
# COMPACT_ATOMS: atom_id res chain seq x y z
N MET A 1 -45.35 -20.69 -10.71
CA MET A 1 -44.44 -21.24 -11.74
C MET A 1 -44.52 -22.77 -11.86
N GLU A 2 -45.42 -23.46 -11.16
CA GLU A 2 -45.42 -24.93 -11.07
C GLU A 2 -46.18 -25.66 -12.20
N LYS A 3 -47.04 -24.98 -12.97
CA LYS A 3 -47.83 -25.63 -14.03
C LYS A 3 -47.07 -25.86 -15.35
N LYS A 4 -45.88 -25.27 -15.52
CA LYS A 4 -45.08 -25.41 -16.75
C LYS A 4 -44.17 -26.65 -16.76
N CYS A 5 -43.80 -27.21 -15.59
CA CYS A 5 -42.99 -28.43 -15.52
C CYS A 5 -43.76 -29.71 -15.85
N PHE A 6 -45.08 -29.73 -15.67
CA PHE A 6 -45.88 -30.95 -15.88
C PHE A 6 -46.11 -31.28 -17.36
N ILE A 7 -46.08 -30.28 -18.25
CA ILE A 7 -46.32 -30.46 -19.69
C ILE A 7 -45.05 -30.97 -20.38
N VAL A 8 -43.86 -30.52 -19.95
CA VAL A 8 -42.56 -30.95 -20.53
C VAL A 8 -42.27 -32.42 -20.21
N GLY A 9 -42.67 -32.92 -19.03
CA GLY A 9 -42.51 -34.32 -18.66
C GLY A 9 -43.35 -35.31 -19.48
N LYS A 10 -44.57 -34.94 -19.88
CA LYS A 10 -45.44 -35.80 -20.71
C LYS A 10 -45.02 -35.84 -22.19
N ILE A 11 -44.42 -34.77 -22.68
CA ILE A 11 -43.88 -34.72 -24.06
C ILE A 11 -42.63 -35.61 -24.20
N CYS A 12 -41.79 -35.71 -23.16
CA CYS A 12 -40.63 -36.61 -23.17
C CYS A 12 -41.03 -38.10 -23.15
N LEU A 13 -42.11 -38.46 -22.46
CA LEU A 13 -42.55 -39.86 -22.34
C LEU A 13 -43.27 -40.38 -23.60
N PHE A 14 -43.87 -39.48 -24.38
CA PHE A 14 -44.43 -39.81 -25.71
C PHE A 14 -43.35 -39.91 -26.80
N LEU A 15 -42.26 -39.14 -26.70
CA LEU A 15 -41.13 -39.23 -27.62
C LEU A 15 -40.31 -40.51 -27.45
N SER A 16 -40.25 -41.09 -26.25
CA SER A 16 -39.54 -42.36 -26.00
C SER A 16 -40.31 -43.60 -26.51
N ILE A 17 -41.63 -43.55 -26.66
CA ILE A 17 -42.44 -44.68 -27.16
C ILE A 17 -42.44 -44.74 -28.70
N LEU A 18 -42.23 -43.62 -29.40
CA LEU A 18 -42.15 -43.60 -30.86
C LEU A 18 -40.83 -44.12 -31.44
N ILE A 19 -39.77 -44.29 -30.63
CA ILE A 19 -38.47 -44.81 -31.06
C ILE A 19 -38.33 -46.33 -30.77
N GLY A 20 -39.29 -46.93 -30.04
CA GLY A 20 -39.33 -48.37 -29.73
C GLY A 20 -40.00 -49.25 -30.79
N GLY A 21 -40.38 -48.69 -31.94
CA GLY A 21 -41.11 -49.39 -33.00
C GLY A 21 -40.17 -49.96 -34.07
N THR A 22 -40.13 -51.29 -34.14
CA THR A 22 -39.58 -52.11 -35.25
C THR A 22 -38.08 -51.95 -35.52
N ARG A 23 -37.29 -52.86 -34.95
CA ARG A 23 -36.09 -53.35 -35.64
C ARG A 23 -36.58 -54.13 -36.87
N VAL A 24 -36.90 -53.42 -37.95
CA VAL A 24 -36.81 -54.03 -39.27
C VAL A 24 -35.33 -54.28 -39.46
N SER A 25 -34.93 -55.56 -39.42
CA SER A 25 -33.63 -56.00 -39.90
C SER A 25 -33.57 -55.67 -41.39
N PHE A 26 -33.18 -54.44 -41.72
CA PHE A 26 -32.88 -54.01 -43.09
C PHE A 26 -31.60 -54.66 -43.64
N ALA A 27 -30.95 -55.54 -42.87
CA ALA A 27 -29.78 -56.27 -43.31
C ALA A 27 -30.12 -57.40 -44.30
N ASP A 28 -31.32 -57.99 -44.23
CA ASP A 28 -31.64 -59.20 -45.00
C ASP A 28 -32.13 -58.91 -46.43
N THR A 29 -32.72 -57.74 -46.71
CA THR A 29 -33.24 -57.40 -48.05
C THR A 29 -32.16 -56.97 -49.05
N HIS A 30 -30.97 -56.60 -48.57
CA HIS A 30 -29.86 -56.23 -49.46
C HIS A 30 -29.16 -57.45 -50.05
N ASN A 31 -29.18 -58.59 -49.36
CA ASN A 31 -28.52 -59.80 -49.82
C ASN A 31 -29.29 -60.46 -50.98
N GLU A 32 -30.63 -60.50 -50.91
CA GLU A 32 -31.47 -61.08 -51.96
C GLU A 32 -31.33 -60.36 -53.31
N MET A 33 -31.24 -59.02 -53.32
CA MET A 33 -31.05 -58.25 -54.56
C MET A 33 -29.63 -58.43 -55.12
N GLY A 34 -28.62 -58.51 -54.25
CA GLY A 34 -27.24 -58.80 -54.66
C GLY A 34 -27.09 -60.19 -55.28
N GLU A 35 -27.71 -61.20 -54.68
CA GLU A 35 -27.78 -62.57 -55.21
C GLU A 35 -28.54 -62.62 -56.54
N PHE A 36 -29.73 -61.99 -56.63
CA PHE A 36 -30.50 -61.91 -57.88
C PHE A 36 -29.72 -61.27 -59.04
N LEU A 37 -29.06 -60.13 -58.79
CA LEU A 37 -28.22 -59.46 -59.81
C LEU A 37 -27.02 -60.33 -60.22
N THR A 38 -26.47 -61.11 -59.28
CA THR A 38 -25.37 -62.04 -59.57
C THR A 38 -25.84 -63.21 -60.44
N ASP A 39 -26.99 -63.78 -60.15
CA ASP A 39 -27.56 -64.87 -60.94
C ASP A 39 -28.00 -64.39 -62.34
N LEU A 40 -28.50 -63.16 -62.44
CA LEU A 40 -28.80 -62.52 -63.72
C LEU A 40 -27.53 -62.28 -64.54
N GLY A 41 -26.45 -61.79 -63.93
CA GLY A 41 -25.14 -61.64 -64.57
C GLY A 41 -24.56 -62.99 -65.04
N GLU A 42 -24.72 -64.05 -64.25
CA GLU A 42 -24.30 -65.42 -64.61
C GLU A 42 -25.08 -65.94 -65.82
N SER A 43 -26.38 -65.65 -65.91
CA SER A 43 -27.20 -66.00 -67.08
C SER A 43 -26.68 -65.33 -68.36
N TYR A 44 -26.40 -64.03 -68.34
CA TYR A 44 -25.82 -63.31 -69.50
C TYR A 44 -24.43 -63.83 -69.85
N TYR A 45 -23.60 -64.11 -68.85
CA TYR A 45 -22.25 -64.68 -69.05
C TYR A 45 -22.32 -66.01 -69.80
N ASN A 46 -23.22 -66.91 -69.39
CA ASN A 46 -23.42 -68.21 -70.02
C ASN A 46 -23.99 -68.12 -71.44
N GLN A 47 -24.67 -67.03 -71.78
CA GLN A 47 -25.16 -66.74 -73.14
C GLN A 47 -24.07 -66.15 -74.05
N GLY A 48 -22.88 -65.87 -73.51
CA GLY A 48 -21.79 -65.19 -74.22
C GLY A 48 -21.95 -63.67 -74.26
N ASP A 49 -22.97 -63.11 -73.60
CA ASP A 49 -23.24 -61.68 -73.60
C ASP A 49 -22.43 -60.97 -72.51
N THR A 50 -21.15 -60.80 -72.81
CA THR A 50 -20.14 -60.36 -71.84
C THR A 50 -20.37 -58.95 -71.32
N GLN A 51 -20.92 -58.02 -72.11
CA GLN A 51 -21.11 -56.63 -71.68
C GLN A 51 -22.23 -56.53 -70.63
N GLU A 52 -23.34 -57.23 -70.86
CA GLU A 52 -24.51 -57.31 -70.01
C GLU A 52 -24.17 -58.05 -68.71
N ALA A 53 -23.38 -59.12 -68.79
CA ALA A 53 -22.85 -59.82 -67.63
C ALA A 53 -22.00 -58.89 -66.74
N ILE A 54 -21.06 -58.15 -67.32
CA ILE A 54 -20.22 -57.19 -66.60
C ILE A 54 -21.08 -56.12 -65.91
N HIS A 55 -22.12 -55.64 -66.58
CA HIS A 55 -23.03 -54.63 -66.05
C HIS A 55 -23.80 -55.12 -64.83
N GLU A 56 -24.41 -56.31 -64.91
CA GLU A 56 -25.18 -56.88 -63.80
C GLU A 56 -24.30 -57.30 -62.62
N PHE A 57 -23.12 -57.87 -62.86
CA PHE A 57 -22.16 -58.13 -61.78
C PHE A 57 -21.64 -56.84 -61.14
N SER A 58 -21.44 -55.77 -61.92
CA SER A 58 -21.04 -54.47 -61.37
C SER A 58 -22.13 -53.85 -60.51
N LYS A 59 -23.41 -54.03 -60.85
CA LYS A 59 -24.54 -53.64 -60.00
C LYS A 59 -24.64 -54.51 -58.74
N ALA A 60 -24.38 -55.81 -58.85
CA ALA A 60 -24.34 -56.70 -57.69
C ALA A 60 -23.33 -56.21 -56.65
N LEU A 61 -22.14 -55.78 -57.08
CA LEU A 61 -21.12 -55.18 -56.20
C LEU A 61 -21.46 -53.78 -55.67
N LEU A 62 -22.38 -53.04 -56.31
CA LEU A 62 -22.90 -51.79 -55.75
C LEU A 62 -23.87 -52.03 -54.60
N VAL A 63 -24.62 -53.14 -54.64
CA VAL A 63 -25.60 -53.51 -53.62
C VAL A 63 -24.94 -54.28 -52.48
N ASP A 64 -24.12 -55.28 -52.81
CA ASP A 64 -23.30 -56.04 -51.88
C ASP A 64 -21.82 -56.05 -52.33
N PRO A 65 -21.01 -55.13 -51.78
CA PRO A 65 -19.58 -55.07 -52.06
C PRO A 65 -18.81 -56.33 -51.62
N SER A 66 -19.41 -57.21 -50.81
CA SER A 66 -18.80 -58.45 -50.34
C SER A 66 -19.16 -59.69 -51.19
N ASN A 67 -19.99 -59.53 -52.24
CA ASN A 67 -20.42 -60.65 -53.08
C ASN A 67 -19.25 -61.28 -53.87
N GLU A 68 -18.71 -62.36 -53.31
CA GLU A 68 -17.53 -63.04 -53.87
C GLU A 68 -17.80 -63.68 -55.24
N LYS A 69 -19.04 -64.10 -55.52
CA LYS A 69 -19.44 -64.70 -56.80
C LYS A 69 -19.37 -63.66 -57.93
N ALA A 70 -19.92 -62.46 -57.71
CA ALA A 70 -19.84 -61.36 -58.67
C ALA A 70 -18.39 -60.87 -58.89
N LYS A 71 -17.57 -60.79 -57.82
CA LYS A 71 -16.14 -60.46 -57.94
C LYS A 71 -15.38 -61.49 -58.77
N ARG A 72 -15.65 -62.78 -58.56
CA ARG A 72 -14.99 -63.86 -59.29
C ARG A 72 -15.28 -63.76 -60.79
N TYR A 73 -16.54 -63.59 -61.17
CA TYR A 73 -16.93 -63.46 -62.58
C TYR A 73 -16.37 -62.20 -63.24
N LEU A 74 -16.36 -61.06 -62.55
CA LEU A 74 -15.74 -59.84 -63.07
C LEU A 74 -14.23 -60.01 -63.27
N LYS A 75 -13.56 -60.70 -62.36
CA LYS A 75 -12.13 -61.05 -62.49
C LYS A 75 -11.88 -62.00 -63.67
N GLU A 76 -12.71 -63.02 -63.87
CA GLU A 76 -12.66 -63.92 -65.02
C GLU A 76 -12.85 -63.15 -66.36
N LEU A 77 -13.67 -62.09 -66.34
CA LEU A 77 -13.90 -61.17 -67.45
C LEU A 77 -12.82 -60.07 -67.59
N GLY A 78 -11.75 -60.12 -66.79
CA GLY A 78 -10.62 -59.18 -66.86
C GLY A 78 -10.86 -57.81 -66.18
N LEU A 79 -11.90 -57.68 -65.35
CA LEU A 79 -12.26 -56.48 -64.61
C LEU A 79 -12.14 -56.70 -63.11
N ASP A 80 -10.94 -56.51 -62.55
CA ASP A 80 -10.64 -56.79 -61.14
C ASP A 80 -11.52 -56.06 -60.11
N GLN A 81 -12.23 -54.98 -60.49
CA GLN A 81 -13.01 -54.15 -59.56
C GLN A 81 -14.38 -53.68 -60.10
N GLY A 82 -14.87 -54.26 -61.20
CA GLY A 82 -16.13 -53.85 -61.84
C GLY A 82 -16.12 -52.45 -62.47
N LEU A 83 -17.23 -52.07 -63.12
CA LEU A 83 -17.37 -50.80 -63.85
C LEU A 83 -17.41 -49.56 -62.94
N TYR A 84 -17.76 -49.71 -61.66
CA TYR A 84 -18.11 -48.60 -60.75
C TYR A 84 -17.06 -48.31 -59.67
N LYS A 85 -15.80 -48.71 -59.89
CA LYS A 85 -14.69 -48.40 -58.99
C LYS A 85 -14.61 -46.89 -58.71
N GLY A 86 -14.72 -46.52 -57.44
CA GLY A 86 -14.63 -45.12 -56.98
C GLY A 86 -15.97 -44.36 -56.87
N ILE A 87 -17.10 -44.98 -57.21
CA ILE A 87 -18.41 -44.38 -56.96
C ILE A 87 -18.71 -44.43 -55.46
N LYS A 88 -18.67 -43.27 -54.78
CA LYS A 88 -19.13 -43.13 -53.40
C LYS A 88 -20.61 -43.49 -53.31
N THR A 89 -20.91 -44.67 -52.80
CA THR A 89 -22.29 -45.07 -52.52
C THR A 89 -22.84 -44.22 -51.38
N ARG A 90 -24.16 -44.05 -51.35
CA ARG A 90 -24.86 -43.32 -50.28
C ARG A 90 -24.54 -43.92 -48.89
N SER A 91 -24.31 -45.23 -48.81
CA SER A 91 -23.88 -45.93 -47.59
C SER A 91 -22.46 -45.52 -47.14
N SER A 92 -21.49 -45.46 -48.05
CA SER A 92 -20.12 -44.99 -47.73
C SER A 92 -20.11 -43.54 -47.23
N GLN A 93 -20.95 -42.68 -47.81
CA GLN A 93 -21.11 -41.29 -47.38
C GLN A 93 -21.71 -41.21 -45.97
N VAL A 94 -22.68 -42.08 -45.66
CA VAL A 94 -23.29 -42.14 -44.32
C VAL A 94 -22.29 -42.64 -43.27
N ALA A 95 -21.43 -43.60 -43.60
CA ALA A 95 -20.36 -44.05 -42.70
C ALA A 95 -19.31 -42.95 -42.43
N GLU A 96 -18.87 -42.25 -43.48
CA GLU A 96 -17.94 -41.13 -43.39
C GLU A 96 -18.52 -39.98 -42.53
N LEU A 97 -19.81 -39.66 -42.72
CA LEU A 97 -20.55 -38.71 -41.88
C LEU A 97 -20.64 -39.19 -40.42
N ALA A 98 -20.91 -40.48 -40.18
CA ALA A 98 -21.02 -41.01 -38.81
C ALA A 98 -19.71 -40.88 -38.02
N ASP A 99 -18.56 -41.12 -38.67
CA ASP A 99 -17.25 -40.95 -38.05
C ASP A 99 -16.93 -39.47 -37.76
N GLN A 100 -17.27 -38.56 -38.68
CA GLN A 100 -17.14 -37.12 -38.44
C GLN A 100 -18.02 -36.66 -37.28
N VAL A 101 -19.28 -37.12 -37.22
CA VAL A 101 -20.21 -36.83 -36.12
C VAL A 101 -19.64 -37.31 -34.78
N LYS A 102 -18.98 -38.48 -34.76
CA LYS A 102 -18.30 -38.99 -33.57
C LYS A 102 -17.13 -38.10 -33.16
N GLY A 103 -16.31 -37.67 -34.11
CA GLY A 103 -15.20 -36.73 -33.87
C GLY A 103 -15.68 -35.40 -33.28
N TYR A 104 -16.72 -34.81 -33.87
CA TYR A 104 -17.32 -33.58 -33.35
C TYR A 104 -17.92 -33.76 -31.96
N LYS A 105 -18.55 -34.91 -31.70
CA LYS A 105 -19.10 -35.21 -30.36
C LYS A 105 -18.00 -35.21 -29.29
N GLN A 106 -16.83 -35.78 -29.59
CA GLN A 106 -15.69 -35.78 -28.68
C GLN A 106 -15.15 -34.36 -28.44
N GLN A 107 -15.04 -33.55 -29.50
CA GLN A 107 -14.60 -32.15 -29.37
C GLN A 107 -15.56 -31.33 -28.51
N VAL A 108 -16.87 -31.51 -28.67
CA VAL A 108 -17.88 -30.84 -27.84
C VAL A 108 -17.71 -31.21 -26.37
N THR A 109 -17.49 -32.49 -26.05
CA THR A 109 -17.29 -32.92 -24.66
C THR A 109 -16.01 -32.34 -24.04
N ASP A 110 -14.93 -32.22 -24.82
CA ASP A 110 -13.67 -31.64 -24.33
C ASP A 110 -13.81 -30.13 -24.11
N LEU A 111 -14.52 -29.43 -25.00
CA LEU A 111 -14.83 -28.00 -24.85
C LEU A 111 -15.75 -27.74 -23.65
N GLU A 112 -16.73 -28.61 -23.38
CA GLU A 112 -17.58 -28.51 -22.20
C GLU A 112 -16.76 -28.64 -20.90
N LYS A 113 -15.79 -29.56 -20.88
CA LYS A 113 -14.87 -29.70 -19.74
C LYS A 113 -14.03 -28.45 -19.52
N GLN A 114 -13.43 -27.91 -20.58
CA GLN A 114 -12.66 -26.66 -20.50
C GLN A 114 -13.52 -25.48 -20.04
N ARG A 115 -14.77 -25.39 -20.51
CA ARG A 115 -15.70 -24.34 -20.08
C ARG A 115 -15.94 -24.41 -18.57
N LEU A 116 -16.17 -25.61 -18.03
CA LEU A 116 -16.37 -25.81 -16.59
C LEU A 116 -15.12 -25.44 -15.77
N GLU A 117 -13.93 -25.78 -16.24
CA GLU A 117 -12.66 -25.40 -15.59
C GLU A 117 -12.47 -23.88 -15.55
N ILE A 118 -12.75 -23.19 -16.67
CA ILE A 118 -12.68 -21.72 -16.76
C ILE A 118 -13.74 -21.05 -15.86
N GLU A 119 -14.96 -21.61 -15.81
CA GLU A 119 -16.03 -21.11 -14.93
C GLU A 119 -15.65 -21.23 -13.45
N GLU A 120 -14.99 -22.33 -13.06
CA GLU A 120 -14.51 -22.53 -11.70
C GLU A 120 -13.38 -21.55 -11.34
N GLN A 121 -12.38 -21.39 -12.21
CA GLN A 121 -11.31 -20.41 -11.99
C GLN A 121 -11.85 -18.98 -11.89
N SER A 122 -12.81 -18.62 -12.75
CA SER A 122 -13.46 -17.31 -12.72
C SER A 122 -14.20 -17.06 -11.41
N ARG A 123 -14.77 -18.10 -10.80
CA ARG A 123 -15.43 -18.04 -9.50
C ARG A 123 -14.42 -17.80 -8.38
N GLN A 124 -13.33 -18.56 -8.37
CA GLN A 124 -12.25 -18.41 -7.38
C GLN A 124 -11.64 -17.01 -7.44
N PHE A 125 -11.33 -16.50 -8.63
CA PHE A 125 -10.83 -15.14 -8.79
C PHE A 125 -11.83 -14.08 -8.30
N LYS A 126 -13.12 -14.31 -8.48
CA LYS A 126 -14.15 -13.39 -7.98
C LYS A 126 -14.19 -13.38 -6.45
N GLU A 127 -14.11 -14.54 -5.82
CA GLU A 127 -14.07 -14.67 -4.36
C GLU A 127 -12.79 -14.05 -3.75
N GLU A 128 -11.63 -14.29 -4.37
CA GLU A 128 -10.37 -13.66 -3.98
C GLU A 128 -10.43 -12.13 -4.11
N LYS A 129 -10.97 -11.63 -5.23
CA LYS A 129 -11.17 -10.19 -5.45
C LYS A 129 -12.07 -9.59 -4.36
N ASP A 130 -13.20 -10.23 -4.07
CA ASP A 130 -14.14 -9.73 -3.06
C ASP A 130 -13.55 -9.79 -1.64
N SER A 131 -12.74 -10.81 -1.34
CA SER A 131 -11.96 -10.91 -0.10
C SER A 131 -10.93 -9.78 0.01
N PHE A 132 -10.18 -9.51 -1.05
CA PHE A 132 -9.19 -8.45 -1.10
C PHE A 132 -9.82 -7.06 -0.94
N ILE A 133 -10.97 -6.80 -1.58
CA ILE A 133 -11.73 -5.56 -1.41
C ILE A 133 -12.13 -5.36 0.05
N LYS A 134 -12.65 -6.39 0.73
CA LYS A 134 -13.01 -6.31 2.15
C LYS A 134 -11.79 -6.02 3.04
N GLN A 135 -10.65 -6.65 2.78
CA GLN A 135 -9.41 -6.40 3.52
C GLN A 135 -8.95 -4.94 3.34
N ASN A 136 -9.00 -4.42 2.12
CA ASN A 136 -8.60 -3.04 1.85
C ASN A 136 -9.56 -2.01 2.45
N GLN A 137 -10.86 -2.25 2.42
CA GLN A 137 -11.84 -1.42 3.13
C GLN A 137 -11.58 -1.39 4.63
N THR A 138 -11.25 -2.55 5.22
CA THR A 138 -10.90 -2.65 6.65
C THR A 138 -9.63 -1.85 6.98
N LYS A 139 -8.60 -1.95 6.14
CA LYS A 139 -7.35 -1.17 6.30
C LYS A 139 -7.60 0.33 6.16
N LEU A 140 -8.45 0.73 5.22
CA LEU A 140 -8.83 2.13 5.02
C LEU A 140 -9.57 2.68 6.26
N ALA A 141 -10.53 1.93 6.81
CA ALA A 141 -11.24 2.33 8.03
C ALA A 141 -10.29 2.52 9.22
N LYS A 142 -9.35 1.58 9.42
CA LYS A 142 -8.32 1.71 10.47
C LYS A 142 -7.41 2.92 10.25
N ALA A 143 -7.04 3.22 9.01
CA ALA A 143 -6.23 4.38 8.69
C ALA A 143 -6.98 5.70 8.99
N GLN A 144 -8.28 5.76 8.71
CA GLN A 144 -9.13 6.91 9.02
C GLN A 144 -9.29 7.10 10.54
N GLU A 145 -9.45 6.02 11.29
CA GLU A 145 -9.51 6.03 12.76
C GLU A 145 -8.19 6.56 13.36
N LEU A 146 -7.05 6.03 12.91
CA LEU A 146 -5.73 6.53 13.33
C LEU A 146 -5.55 8.02 13.01
N GLN A 147 -6.00 8.45 11.83
CA GLN A 147 -5.93 9.87 11.45
C GLN A 147 -6.80 10.75 12.35
N ALA A 148 -7.98 10.30 12.77
CA ALA A 148 -8.83 11.00 13.72
C ALA A 148 -8.17 11.10 15.11
N ASN A 149 -7.56 10.00 15.58
CA ASN A 149 -6.85 9.97 16.86
C ASN A 149 -5.65 10.93 16.87
N VAL A 150 -4.87 10.99 15.78
CA VAL A 150 -3.76 11.94 15.65
C VAL A 150 -4.26 13.38 15.73
N ARG A 151 -5.33 13.74 14.99
CA ARG A 151 -5.92 15.08 15.07
C ARG A 151 -6.38 15.44 16.49
N GLN A 152 -7.01 14.50 17.18
CA GLN A 152 -7.42 14.71 18.57
C GLN A 152 -6.23 14.93 19.50
N MET A 153 -5.13 14.19 19.32
CA MET A 153 -3.90 14.40 20.08
C MET A 153 -3.26 15.76 19.77
N GLU A 154 -3.20 16.18 18.51
CA GLU A 154 -2.69 17.50 18.11
C GLU A 154 -3.50 18.64 18.74
N GLU A 155 -4.83 18.53 18.75
CA GLU A 155 -5.71 19.51 19.40
C GLU A 155 -5.51 19.53 20.92
N SER A 156 -5.40 18.36 21.55
CA SER A 156 -5.10 18.26 22.98
C SER A 156 -3.76 18.88 23.33
N HIS A 157 -2.73 18.65 22.50
CA HIS A 157 -1.40 19.22 22.70
C HIS A 157 -1.41 20.74 22.54
N LYS A 158 -2.09 21.26 21.52
CA LYS A 158 -2.28 22.72 21.34
C LYS A 158 -2.97 23.37 22.53
N ARG A 159 -3.97 22.72 23.12
CA ARG A 159 -4.65 23.22 24.34
C ARG A 159 -3.69 23.26 25.52
N HIS A 160 -2.90 22.21 25.73
CA HIS A 160 -1.90 22.19 26.81
C HIS A 160 -0.81 23.24 26.63
N LEU A 161 -0.34 23.48 25.40
CA LEU A 161 0.62 24.56 25.12
C LEU A 161 0.02 25.92 25.46
N ALA A 162 -1.22 26.19 25.01
CA ALA A 162 -1.90 27.44 25.33
C ALA A 162 -2.11 27.62 26.84
N GLU A 163 -2.45 26.56 27.58
CA GLU A 163 -2.59 26.59 29.03
C GLU A 163 -1.25 26.89 29.72
N ARG A 164 -0.16 26.26 29.29
CA ARG A 164 1.19 26.56 29.83
C ARG A 164 1.63 27.99 29.54
N ASP A 165 1.37 28.50 28.33
CA ASP A 165 1.64 29.91 28.01
C ASP A 165 0.89 30.86 28.93
N THR A 166 -0.36 30.54 29.28
CA THR A 166 -1.11 31.35 30.25
C THR A 166 -0.52 31.28 31.65
N GLN A 167 -0.05 30.11 32.09
CA GLN A 167 0.60 29.94 33.39
C GLN A 167 1.94 30.71 33.45
N ILE A 168 2.75 30.64 32.39
CA ILE A 168 4.00 31.40 32.28
C ILE A 168 3.72 32.90 32.40
N LYS A 169 2.74 33.43 31.66
CA LYS A 169 2.36 34.86 31.75
C LYS A 169 1.89 35.26 33.14
N GLN A 170 1.15 34.39 33.84
CA GLN A 170 0.72 34.64 35.21
C GLN A 170 1.92 34.68 36.18
N MET A 171 2.87 33.75 36.01
CA MET A 171 4.10 33.70 36.82
C MET A 171 5.00 34.90 36.56
N GLU A 172 5.21 35.29 35.29
CA GLU A 172 5.96 36.49 34.92
C GLU A 172 5.36 37.74 35.57
N LYS A 173 4.04 37.89 35.50
CA LYS A 173 3.34 39.01 36.15
C LYS A 173 3.54 39.00 37.66
N TYR A 174 3.41 37.83 38.31
CA TYR A 174 3.64 37.69 39.75
C TYR A 174 5.05 38.14 40.15
N TYR A 175 6.08 37.70 39.41
CA TYR A 175 7.46 38.09 39.70
C TYR A 175 7.74 39.56 39.41
N GLN A 176 7.14 40.12 38.36
CA GLN A 176 7.23 41.56 38.07
C GLN A 176 6.60 42.41 39.18
N ASP A 177 5.43 42.02 39.69
CA ASP A 177 4.77 42.69 40.80
C ASP A 177 5.64 42.59 42.07
N LYS A 178 6.14 41.39 42.40
CA LYS A 178 7.01 41.17 43.56
C LYS A 178 8.33 41.95 43.47
N SER A 179 8.93 42.03 42.29
CA SER A 179 10.13 42.85 42.04
C SER A 179 9.85 44.34 42.26
N ARG A 180 8.67 44.82 41.85
CA ARG A 180 8.24 46.21 42.07
C ARG A 180 8.09 46.52 43.55
N ASP A 181 7.47 45.62 44.32
CA ASP A 181 7.31 45.77 45.77
C ASP A 181 8.67 45.82 46.49
N TYR A 182 9.62 44.97 46.07
CA TYR A 182 10.98 44.99 46.61
C TYR A 182 11.71 46.31 46.30
N GLN A 183 11.56 46.83 45.07
CA GLN A 183 12.14 48.12 44.70
C GLN A 183 11.55 49.27 45.52
N GLN A 184 10.22 49.29 45.71
CA GLN A 184 9.56 50.30 46.54
C GLN A 184 10.02 50.24 48.00
N THR A 185 10.12 49.04 48.56
CA THR A 185 10.59 48.84 49.93
C THR A 185 12.04 49.31 50.10
N LEU A 186 12.90 49.00 49.11
CA LEU A 186 14.29 49.45 49.11
C LEU A 186 14.36 50.99 49.04
N GLU A 187 13.55 51.62 48.21
CA GLU A 187 13.52 53.08 48.06
C GLU A 187 13.02 53.77 49.33
N GLN A 188 12.01 53.20 49.98
CA GLN A 188 11.54 53.66 51.30
C GLN A 188 12.65 53.58 52.35
N GLN A 189 13.37 52.46 52.42
CA GLN A 189 14.50 52.29 53.34
C GLN A 189 15.61 53.31 53.06
N LYS A 190 15.98 53.51 51.79
CA LYS A 190 16.97 54.54 51.40
C LYS A 190 16.55 55.94 51.82
N SER A 191 15.29 56.30 51.62
CA SER A 191 14.74 57.60 52.03
C SER A 191 14.78 57.79 53.55
N GLN A 192 14.45 56.75 54.32
CA GLN A 192 14.54 56.76 55.78
C GLN A 192 15.98 56.96 56.25
N PHE A 193 16.95 56.22 55.70
CA PHE A 193 18.37 56.39 56.03
C PHE A 193 18.90 57.78 55.67
N THR A 194 18.52 58.29 54.49
CA THR A 194 18.91 59.65 54.05
C THR A 194 18.39 60.70 55.01
N THR A 195 17.15 60.55 55.48
CA THR A 195 16.54 61.43 56.48
C THR A 195 17.29 61.35 57.82
N GLN A 196 17.62 60.15 58.29
CA GLN A 196 18.38 59.95 59.53
C GLN A 196 19.78 60.59 59.46
N LEU A 197 20.48 60.43 58.33
CA LEU A 197 21.79 61.04 58.08
C LEU A 197 21.72 62.58 58.05
N SER A 198 20.68 63.14 57.44
CA SER A 198 20.44 64.59 57.43
C SER A 198 20.24 65.13 58.84
N VAL A 199 19.40 64.48 59.65
CA VAL A 199 19.17 64.87 61.06
C VAL A 199 20.46 64.80 61.88
N GLN A 200 21.26 63.73 61.72
CA GLN A 200 22.54 63.61 62.42
C GLN A 200 23.56 64.66 61.98
N SER A 201 23.58 65.01 60.69
CA SER A 201 24.47 66.04 60.14
C SER A 201 24.13 67.42 60.71
N SER A 202 22.84 67.80 60.72
CA SER A 202 22.41 69.06 61.35
C SER A 202 22.73 69.12 62.85
N ALA A 203 22.61 67.99 63.56
CA ALA A 203 22.96 67.93 64.98
C ALA A 203 24.47 68.11 65.22
N LEU A 204 25.32 67.67 64.30
CA LEU A 204 26.77 67.92 64.33
C LEU A 204 27.08 69.39 64.06
N GLU A 205 26.46 70.01 63.05
CA GLU A 205 26.66 71.43 62.74
C GLU A 205 26.33 72.34 63.93
N VAL A 206 25.22 72.08 64.64
CA VAL A 206 24.85 72.82 65.85
C VAL A 206 25.92 72.68 66.94
N LYS A 207 26.42 71.45 67.16
CA LYS A 207 27.49 71.21 68.15
C LYS A 207 28.80 71.90 67.77
N GLU A 208 29.14 71.95 66.49
CA GLU A 208 30.33 72.66 65.99
C GLU A 208 30.21 74.17 66.22
N GLU A 209 29.04 74.76 65.97
CA GLU A 209 28.80 76.18 66.22
C GLU A 209 28.83 76.50 67.73
N ASP A 210 28.25 75.64 68.58
CA ASP A 210 28.36 75.77 70.04
C ASP A 210 29.82 75.75 70.49
N ILE A 211 30.64 74.83 69.95
CA ILE A 211 32.08 74.78 70.24
C ILE A 211 32.76 76.09 69.83
N LYS A 212 32.41 76.65 68.68
CA LYS A 212 32.98 77.91 68.18
C LYS A 212 32.60 79.09 69.06
N VAL A 213 31.35 79.18 69.50
CA VAL A 213 30.87 80.21 70.44
C VAL A 213 31.58 80.10 71.79
N VAL A 214 31.71 78.90 72.34
CA VAL A 214 32.38 78.68 73.63
C VAL A 214 33.87 79.01 73.53
N LYS A 215 34.55 78.63 72.44
CA LYS A 215 35.95 79.02 72.18
C LYS A 215 36.11 80.54 72.13
N GLY A 216 35.25 81.25 71.38
CA GLY A 216 35.31 82.72 71.33
C GLY A 216 35.13 83.38 72.69
N LYS A 217 34.25 82.85 73.55
CA LYS A 217 34.11 83.31 74.95
C LYS A 217 35.36 83.06 75.79
N LEU A 218 35.98 81.88 75.63
CA LEU A 218 37.22 81.52 76.30
C LEU A 218 38.36 82.45 75.89
N ASP A 219 38.54 82.69 74.59
CA ASP A 219 39.57 83.57 74.05
C ASP A 219 39.39 85.02 74.55
N ALA A 220 38.14 85.49 74.62
CA ALA A 220 37.80 86.81 75.16
C ALA A 220 38.10 86.95 76.67
N LEU A 221 37.97 85.87 77.45
CA LEU A 221 38.33 85.86 78.87
C LEU A 221 39.84 85.86 79.06
N ILE A 222 40.57 85.06 78.27
CA ILE A 222 42.04 85.03 78.27
C ILE A 222 42.60 86.42 77.89
N GLY A 223 42.03 87.07 76.88
CA GLY A 223 42.45 88.40 76.44
C GLY A 223 42.18 89.56 77.42
N ARG A 224 41.29 89.39 78.42
CA ARG A 224 40.94 90.45 79.39
C ARG A 224 41.76 90.46 80.68
N GLY A 225 42.65 89.49 80.90
CA GLY A 225 43.68 89.55 81.95
C GLY A 225 43.20 89.84 83.39
N LEU A 226 42.00 89.40 83.80
CA LEU A 226 41.44 89.70 85.12
C LEU A 226 40.92 88.45 85.84
N GLY A 227 41.65 88.01 86.86
CA GLY A 227 41.18 87.37 88.12
C GLY A 227 39.97 86.42 88.08
N ARG A 228 39.81 85.62 87.03
CA ARG A 228 38.71 84.65 86.87
C ARG A 228 39.22 83.32 86.33
N GLU A 229 40.31 82.83 86.91
CA GLU A 229 40.88 81.52 86.59
C GLU A 229 39.83 80.41 86.69
N ASP A 230 38.93 80.50 87.68
CA ASP A 230 37.83 79.54 87.86
C ASP A 230 36.83 79.52 86.69
N GLN A 231 36.49 80.68 86.12
CA GLN A 231 35.56 80.73 84.98
C GLN A 231 36.22 80.25 83.68
N ALA A 232 37.50 80.56 83.48
CA ALA A 232 38.27 80.04 82.36
C ALA A 232 38.46 78.51 82.46
N ALA A 233 38.67 77.99 83.67
CA ALA A 233 38.76 76.55 83.93
C ALA A 233 37.42 75.83 83.64
N VAL A 234 36.28 76.37 84.10
CA VAL A 234 34.95 75.81 83.81
C VAL A 234 34.66 75.81 82.31
N LEU A 235 35.00 76.88 81.58
CA LEU A 235 34.80 76.93 80.13
C LEU A 235 35.76 75.99 79.39
N THR A 236 36.99 75.85 79.84
CA THR A 236 37.95 74.88 79.28
C THR A 236 37.45 73.45 79.46
N GLN A 237 36.92 73.13 80.65
CA GLN A 237 36.29 71.85 80.92
C GLN A 237 35.06 71.64 80.02
N LYS A 238 34.24 72.67 79.81
CA LYS A 238 33.07 72.59 78.92
C LYS A 238 33.46 72.40 77.46
N VAL A 239 34.49 73.09 76.95
CA VAL A 239 35.04 72.86 75.60
C VAL A 239 35.56 71.44 75.47
N HIS A 240 36.27 70.93 76.48
CA HIS A 240 36.79 69.57 76.48
C HIS A 240 35.65 68.53 76.48
N GLN A 241 34.59 68.77 77.25
CA GLN A 241 33.40 67.93 77.25
C GLN A 241 32.69 67.94 75.89
N LEU A 242 32.45 69.13 75.31
CA LEU A 242 31.81 69.28 74.00
C LEU A 242 32.66 68.63 72.88
N LYS A 243 33.99 68.75 72.92
CA LYS A 243 34.88 68.05 71.98
C LYS A 243 34.78 66.53 72.12
N LYS A 244 34.74 65.99 73.34
CA LYS A 244 34.54 64.55 73.57
C LYS A 244 33.18 64.08 73.08
N GLU A 245 32.13 64.89 73.26
CA GLU A 245 30.79 64.59 72.76
C GLU A 245 30.73 64.66 71.23
N ALA A 246 31.38 65.63 70.59
CA ALA A 246 31.50 65.71 69.13
C ALA A 246 32.27 64.52 68.54
N GLN A 247 33.41 64.14 69.12
CA GLN A 247 34.18 62.97 68.69
C GLN A 247 33.42 61.64 68.86
N ARG A 248 32.61 61.51 69.92
CA ARG A 248 31.74 60.34 70.10
C ARG A 248 30.67 60.29 69.01
N GLU A 249 30.15 61.44 68.62
CA GLU A 249 29.09 61.52 67.60
C GLU A 249 29.65 61.33 66.19
N GLU A 250 30.85 61.83 65.90
CA GLU A 250 31.61 61.53 64.69
C GLU A 250 31.92 60.04 64.57
N LYS A 251 32.41 59.41 65.64
CA LYS A 251 32.64 57.96 65.67
C LYS A 251 31.35 57.16 65.50
N ARG A 252 30.23 57.63 66.05
CA ARG A 252 28.91 57.01 65.82
C ARG A 252 28.49 57.11 64.37
N ARG A 253 28.67 58.28 63.75
CA ARG A 253 28.39 58.52 62.33
C ARG A 253 29.23 57.59 61.45
N ASP A 254 30.53 57.50 61.70
CA ASP A 254 31.45 56.67 60.90
C ASP A 254 31.15 55.17 61.05
N ASN A 255 30.86 54.70 62.28
CA ASN A 255 30.38 53.33 62.51
C ASN A 255 29.04 53.06 61.79
N MET A 256 28.16 54.06 61.70
CA MET A 256 26.88 53.93 61.01
C MET A 256 27.07 53.86 59.50
N PHE A 257 27.98 54.66 58.93
CA PHE A 257 28.37 54.55 57.53
C PHE A 257 28.98 53.18 57.21
N GLN A 258 29.88 52.69 58.05
CA GLN A 258 30.47 51.36 57.87
C GLN A 258 29.40 50.25 57.93
N ALA A 259 28.47 50.32 58.89
CA ALA A 259 27.37 49.35 58.98
C ALA A 259 26.42 49.41 57.78
N VAL A 260 26.17 50.60 57.23
CA VAL A 260 25.38 50.78 56.00
C VAL A 260 26.11 50.20 54.80
N ASP A 261 27.42 50.44 54.66
CA ASP A 261 28.22 49.88 53.57
C ASP A 261 28.31 48.36 53.64
N GLU A 262 28.54 47.79 54.84
CA GLU A 262 28.51 46.34 55.06
C GLU A 262 27.15 45.74 54.74
N TYR A 263 26.05 46.39 55.16
CA TYR A 263 24.69 45.94 54.84
C TYR A 263 24.40 46.00 53.33
N LEU A 264 24.80 47.09 52.66
CA LEU A 264 24.65 47.24 51.21
C LEU A 264 25.46 46.19 50.46
N TYR A 265 26.70 45.91 50.89
CA TYR A 265 27.57 44.89 50.31
C TYR A 265 26.98 43.48 50.46
N LEU A 266 26.61 43.08 51.68
CA LEU A 266 26.04 41.77 51.97
C LEU A 266 24.72 41.54 51.21
N ARG A 267 23.89 42.58 51.11
CA ARG A 267 22.62 42.51 50.39
C ARG A 267 22.83 42.42 48.89
N ASN A 268 23.84 43.10 48.32
CA ASN A 268 24.15 43.01 46.90
C ASN A 268 24.66 41.61 46.53
N ASP A 269 25.46 40.98 47.39
CA ASP A 269 25.90 39.60 47.22
C ASP A 269 24.72 38.62 47.26
N VAL A 270 23.83 38.72 48.26
CA VAL A 270 22.64 37.87 48.34
C VAL A 270 21.72 38.07 47.13
N LEU A 271 21.60 39.31 46.64
CA LEU A 271 20.77 39.62 45.47
C LEU A 271 21.40 39.11 44.17
N ASN A 272 22.73 39.14 44.06
CA ASN A 272 23.48 38.53 42.97
C ASN A 272 23.41 37.00 43.01
N ASP A 273 23.48 36.38 44.19
CA ASP A 273 23.35 34.93 44.35
C ASP A 273 21.93 34.45 44.04
N LEU A 274 20.89 35.17 44.50
CA LEU A 274 19.50 34.90 44.12
C LEU A 274 19.28 35.09 42.61
N LYS A 275 19.83 36.16 42.04
CA LYS A 275 19.77 36.39 40.60
C LYS A 275 20.49 35.27 39.84
N ASN A 276 21.65 34.82 40.31
CA ASN A 276 22.38 33.72 39.70
C ASN A 276 21.62 32.39 39.86
N GLN A 277 21.07 32.07 41.02
CA GLN A 277 20.29 30.84 41.20
C GLN A 277 19.03 30.80 40.34
N VAL A 278 18.27 31.91 40.28
CA VAL A 278 17.06 32.00 39.46
C VAL A 278 17.43 31.99 37.98
N VAL A 279 18.38 32.82 37.56
CA VAL A 279 18.77 32.91 36.15
C VAL A 279 19.43 31.62 35.67
N TYR A 280 20.38 31.02 36.39
CA TYR A 280 21.04 29.80 35.94
C TYR A 280 20.15 28.56 36.09
N GLY A 281 19.34 28.48 37.15
CA GLY A 281 18.37 27.38 37.32
C GLY A 281 17.26 27.40 36.27
N GLU A 282 16.70 28.57 35.95
CA GLU A 282 15.72 28.70 34.87
C GLU A 282 16.35 28.59 33.49
N LEU A 283 17.58 29.07 33.28
CA LEU A 283 18.31 28.91 32.03
C LEU A 283 18.60 27.43 31.72
N ASP A 284 18.89 26.61 32.74
CA ASP A 284 19.08 25.17 32.56
C ASP A 284 17.77 24.45 32.25
N LEU A 285 16.65 24.87 32.87
CA LEU A 285 15.31 24.37 32.51
C LEU A 285 14.92 24.77 31.08
N VAL A 286 15.19 26.02 30.68
CA VAL A 286 14.95 26.50 29.30
C VAL A 286 15.82 25.75 28.31
N LYS A 287 17.11 25.53 28.59
CA LYS A 287 18.00 24.71 27.73
C LYS A 287 17.51 23.27 27.63
N GLU A 288 16.98 22.71 28.72
CA GLU A 288 16.46 21.35 28.71
C GLU A 288 15.14 21.21 27.95
N GLU A 289 14.25 22.20 28.04
CA GLU A 289 13.07 22.28 27.17
C GLU A 289 13.47 22.53 25.71
N GLN A 290 14.46 23.36 25.43
CA GLN A 290 14.97 23.59 24.07
C GLN A 290 15.56 22.31 23.45
N ARG A 291 16.24 21.48 24.25
CA ARG A 291 16.66 20.12 23.85
C ARG A 291 15.48 19.16 23.62
N ARG A 292 14.33 19.37 24.26
CA ARG A 292 13.11 18.61 23.98
C ARG A 292 12.46 19.06 22.67
N TRP A 293 12.47 20.37 22.38
CA TRP A 293 11.97 20.93 21.13
C TRP A 293 12.78 20.45 19.92
N VAL A 294 14.11 20.44 19.99
CA VAL A 294 14.95 19.88 18.92
C VAL A 294 14.61 18.41 18.66
N ARG A 295 14.40 17.61 19.72
CA ARG A 295 13.96 16.21 19.57
C ARG A 295 12.55 16.08 18.97
N LEU A 296 11.68 17.07 19.17
CA LEU A 296 10.35 17.09 18.60
C LEU A 296 10.40 17.43 17.11
N ASP A 297 11.24 18.40 16.72
CA ASP A 297 11.51 18.72 15.31
C ASP A 297 12.09 17.52 14.56
N ASP A 298 13.04 16.79 15.15
CA ASP A 298 13.58 15.54 14.59
C ASP A 298 12.46 14.49 14.38
N LEU A 299 11.49 14.41 15.30
CA LEU A 299 10.36 13.48 15.19
C LEU A 299 9.35 13.92 14.12
N ILE A 300 9.14 15.23 13.94
CA ILE A 300 8.30 15.78 12.87
C ILE A 300 8.95 15.48 11.52
N GLU A 301 10.25 15.72 11.38
CA GLU A 301 11.01 15.45 10.15
C GLU A 301 11.02 13.95 9.82
N LEU A 302 11.16 13.09 10.83
CA LEU A 302 11.02 11.63 10.67
C LEU A 302 9.60 11.25 10.22
N ASN A 303 8.56 11.87 10.78
CA ASN A 303 7.18 11.61 10.39
C ASN A 303 6.88 12.07 8.95
N ASP A 304 7.43 13.19 8.52
CA ASP A 304 7.33 13.68 7.14
C ASP A 304 8.06 12.73 6.18
N SER A 305 9.25 12.23 6.57
CA SER A 305 9.98 11.20 5.82
C SER A 305 9.17 9.90 5.70
N VAL A 306 8.53 9.44 6.78
CA VAL A 306 7.62 8.28 6.76
C VAL A 306 6.42 8.55 5.84
N GLY A 307 5.88 9.77 5.84
CA GLY A 307 4.83 10.21 4.92
C GLY A 307 5.25 10.12 3.45
N GLN A 308 6.45 10.61 3.13
CA GLN A 308 7.02 10.52 1.78
C GLN A 308 7.30 9.07 1.37
N HIS A 309 7.83 8.24 2.26
CA HIS A 309 8.03 6.82 2.00
C HIS A 309 6.70 6.09 1.76
N ARG A 310 5.65 6.44 2.51
CA ARG A 310 4.31 5.89 2.29
C ARG A 310 3.73 6.29 0.93
N TYR A 311 3.93 7.55 0.53
CA TYR A 311 3.55 8.02 -0.81
C TYR A 311 4.25 7.20 -1.90
N TRP A 312 5.57 7.03 -1.77
CA TRP A 312 6.36 6.25 -2.73
C TRP A 312 5.95 4.77 -2.78
N LEU A 313 5.63 4.16 -1.62
CA LEU A 313 5.11 2.79 -1.57
C LEU A 313 3.76 2.68 -2.29
N ASN A 314 2.87 3.66 -2.13
CA ASN A 314 1.58 3.67 -2.83
C ASN A 314 1.77 3.83 -4.35
N GLU A 315 2.66 4.71 -4.81
CA GLU A 315 2.99 4.81 -6.24
C GLU A 315 3.59 3.51 -6.78
N ARG A 316 4.48 2.88 -6.01
CA ARG A 316 5.08 1.59 -6.39
C ARG A 316 4.02 0.51 -6.50
N ASP A 317 3.08 0.43 -5.56
CA ASP A 317 2.01 -0.56 -5.58
C ASP A 317 1.06 -0.32 -6.77
N ALA A 318 0.73 0.93 -7.08
CA ALA A 318 -0.05 1.28 -8.28
C ALA A 318 0.69 0.88 -9.57
N TRP A 319 2.00 1.13 -9.65
CA TRP A 319 2.84 0.72 -10.76
C TRP A 319 2.89 -0.80 -10.89
N ILE A 320 3.05 -1.54 -9.78
CA ILE A 320 3.02 -3.01 -9.77
C ILE A 320 1.66 -3.52 -10.29
N GLU A 321 0.55 -2.90 -9.88
CA GLU A 321 -0.78 -3.28 -10.34
C GLU A 321 -0.95 -3.05 -11.86
N GLU A 322 -0.44 -1.94 -12.38
CA GLU A 322 -0.42 -1.65 -13.82
C GLU A 322 0.44 -2.67 -14.59
N LYS A 323 1.61 -3.01 -14.06
CA LYS A 323 2.48 -4.03 -14.66
C LYS A 323 1.86 -5.42 -14.62
N ASN A 324 1.15 -5.77 -13.55
CA ASN A 324 0.39 -7.03 -13.47
C ASN A 324 -0.76 -7.08 -14.48
N LYS A 325 -1.48 -5.98 -14.71
CA LYS A 325 -2.49 -5.89 -15.78
C LYS A 325 -1.86 -6.12 -17.15
N SER A 326 -0.70 -5.51 -17.40
CA SER A 326 0.07 -5.68 -18.63
C SER A 326 0.55 -7.14 -18.80
N LEU A 327 1.07 -7.74 -17.73
CA LEU A 327 1.52 -9.13 -17.70
C LEU A 327 0.36 -10.08 -18.02
N ASN A 328 -0.80 -9.90 -17.38
CA ASN A 328 -1.98 -10.71 -17.64
C ASN A 328 -2.45 -10.62 -19.10
N SER A 329 -2.40 -9.43 -19.70
CA SER A 329 -2.68 -9.24 -21.12
C SER A 329 -1.68 -10.00 -22.00
N LEU A 330 -0.39 -9.92 -21.70
CA LEU A 330 0.65 -10.65 -22.43
C LEU A 330 0.50 -12.16 -22.29
N THR A 331 0.20 -12.65 -21.08
CA THR A 331 -0.07 -14.07 -20.82
C THR A 331 -1.27 -14.57 -21.63
N GLY A 332 -2.34 -13.77 -21.72
CA GLY A 332 -3.48 -14.07 -22.59
C GLY A 332 -3.09 -14.19 -24.06
N ARG A 333 -2.35 -13.20 -24.59
CA ARG A 333 -1.85 -13.23 -25.98
C ARG A 333 -0.93 -14.42 -26.25
N LEU A 334 -0.11 -14.82 -25.27
CA LEU A 334 0.79 -15.95 -25.37
C LEU A 334 0.01 -17.27 -25.43
N ALA A 335 -1.06 -17.40 -24.64
CA ALA A 335 -1.98 -18.53 -24.72
C ALA A 335 -2.68 -18.62 -26.09
N ASP A 336 -3.09 -17.48 -26.66
CA ASP A 336 -3.68 -17.44 -28.02
C ASP A 336 -2.67 -17.91 -29.07
N ILE A 337 -1.43 -17.42 -29.01
CA ILE A 337 -0.35 -17.83 -29.93
C ILE A 337 -0.04 -19.32 -29.79
N GLN A 338 0.01 -19.84 -28.56
CA GLN A 338 0.22 -21.28 -28.33
C GLN A 338 -0.91 -22.11 -28.92
N THR A 339 -2.15 -21.62 -28.85
CA THR A 339 -3.32 -22.28 -29.44
C THR A 339 -3.23 -22.31 -30.97
N GLU A 340 -2.85 -21.20 -31.59
CA GLU A 340 -2.62 -21.13 -33.03
C GLU A 340 -1.44 -21.99 -33.52
N LEU A 341 -0.34 -22.04 -32.76
CA LEU A 341 0.78 -22.95 -33.06
C LEU A 341 0.36 -24.41 -33.00
N LYS A 342 -0.45 -24.81 -32.02
CA LYS A 342 -1.00 -26.16 -31.94
C LYS A 342 -1.84 -26.50 -33.18
N LYS A 343 -2.71 -25.59 -33.63
CA LYS A 343 -3.51 -25.77 -34.85
C LYS A 343 -2.61 -25.92 -36.09
N LYS A 344 -1.60 -25.06 -36.24
CA LYS A 344 -0.65 -25.13 -37.37
C LYS A 344 0.17 -26.42 -37.36
N ASN A 345 0.63 -26.87 -36.19
CA ASN A 345 1.36 -28.13 -36.08
C ASN A 345 0.49 -29.33 -36.46
N ALA A 346 -0.80 -29.33 -36.09
CA ALA A 346 -1.73 -30.37 -36.51
C ALA A 346 -1.89 -30.40 -38.04
N LEU A 347 -2.04 -29.23 -38.68
CA LEU A 347 -2.08 -29.10 -40.14
C LEU A 347 -0.81 -29.62 -40.83
N ILE A 348 0.36 -29.31 -40.28
CA ILE A 348 1.64 -29.80 -40.82
C ILE A 348 1.72 -31.33 -40.73
N GLN A 349 1.34 -31.91 -39.59
CA GLN A 349 1.33 -33.37 -39.42
C GLN A 349 0.37 -34.05 -40.42
N GLU A 350 -0.78 -33.44 -40.69
CA GLU A 350 -1.73 -33.93 -41.68
C GLU A 350 -1.13 -33.88 -43.11
N GLN A 351 -0.45 -32.79 -43.45
CA GLN A 351 0.25 -32.64 -44.74
C GLN A 351 1.41 -33.63 -44.89
N GLU A 352 2.20 -33.86 -43.83
CA GLU A 352 3.31 -34.83 -43.84
C GLU A 352 2.80 -36.25 -44.06
N LYS A 353 1.67 -36.61 -43.42
CA LYS A 353 1.02 -37.90 -43.62
C LYS A 353 0.57 -38.07 -45.07
N HIS A 354 -0.09 -37.05 -45.64
CA HIS A 354 -0.52 -37.07 -47.03
C HIS A 354 0.66 -37.20 -48.01
N LEU A 355 1.78 -36.52 -47.75
CA LEU A 355 3.02 -36.66 -48.53
C LEU A 355 3.62 -38.06 -48.45
N LEU A 356 3.56 -38.71 -47.29
CA LEU A 356 4.03 -40.08 -47.10
C LEU A 356 3.20 -41.08 -47.91
N ASP A 357 1.87 -40.91 -47.89
CA ASP A 357 0.93 -41.74 -48.64
C ASP A 357 1.16 -41.57 -50.15
N LEU A 358 1.28 -40.33 -50.64
CA LEU A 358 1.66 -40.05 -52.03
C LEU A 358 3.01 -40.67 -52.42
N LYS A 359 4.01 -40.63 -51.54
CA LYS A 359 5.32 -41.25 -51.78
C LYS A 359 5.20 -42.76 -51.97
N LYS A 360 4.40 -43.44 -51.14
CA LYS A 360 4.13 -44.88 -51.26
C LYS A 360 3.43 -45.21 -52.57
N GLU A 361 2.41 -44.45 -52.94
CA GLU A 361 1.70 -44.61 -54.21
C GLU A 361 2.66 -44.47 -55.41
N LEU A 362 3.52 -43.44 -55.39
CA LEU A 362 4.50 -43.19 -56.45
C LEU A 362 5.54 -44.33 -56.53
N GLN A 363 5.96 -44.88 -55.39
CA GLN A 363 6.85 -46.04 -55.34
C GLN A 363 6.20 -47.29 -55.91
N ASN A 364 4.94 -47.55 -55.59
CA ASN A 364 4.16 -48.65 -56.16
C ASN A 364 4.00 -48.48 -57.68
N ALA A 365 3.64 -47.29 -58.14
CA ALA A 365 3.51 -46.98 -59.58
C ALA A 365 4.85 -47.15 -60.32
N ARG A 366 5.98 -46.72 -59.73
CA ARG A 366 7.33 -46.97 -60.30
C ARG A 366 7.66 -48.46 -60.39
N SER A 367 7.27 -49.24 -59.38
CA SER A 367 7.49 -50.69 -59.36
C SER A 367 6.70 -51.39 -60.47
N GLN A 368 5.44 -50.98 -60.66
CA GLN A 368 4.59 -51.46 -61.75
C GLN A 368 5.17 -51.10 -63.13
N LEU A 369 5.64 -49.86 -63.33
CA LEU A 369 6.31 -49.43 -64.56
C LEU A 369 7.57 -50.23 -64.88
N LYS A 370 8.40 -50.53 -63.86
CA LYS A 370 9.63 -51.30 -64.03
C LYS A 370 9.35 -52.75 -64.45
N ASN A 371 8.28 -53.35 -63.91
CA ASN A 371 7.82 -54.68 -64.33
C ASN A 371 7.30 -54.69 -65.78
N LEU A 372 6.65 -53.61 -66.22
CA LEU A 372 6.20 -53.46 -67.61
C LEU A 372 7.36 -53.24 -68.59
N GLN A 373 8.44 -52.56 -68.18
CA GLN A 373 9.63 -52.34 -69.02
C GLN A 373 10.61 -53.52 -69.04
N GLY A 374 10.60 -54.39 -68.01
CA GLY A 374 11.44 -55.60 -67.95
C GLY A 374 10.86 -56.82 -68.67
N GLY A 375 9.58 -56.78 -69.06
CA GLY A 375 8.90 -57.88 -69.77
C GLY A 375 8.99 -57.81 -71.31
N SER A 376 9.89 -56.99 -71.86
CA SER A 376 10.12 -56.87 -73.32
C SER A 376 11.57 -57.19 -73.73
N GLN A 377 12.17 -58.19 -73.08
CA GLN A 377 13.39 -58.85 -73.58
C GLN A 377 13.11 -60.28 -73.99
#